data_AF-A0A6B2L9G2-F1
#
_entry.id   AF-A0A6B2L9G2-F1
#
_cell.length_a   1.000
_cell.length_b   1.000
_cell.length_c   1.000
_cell.angle_alpha   90.00
_cell.angle_beta   90.00
_cell.angle_gamma   90.00
#
_symmetry.space_group_name_H-M   'P 1'
#
loop_
_entity.id
_entity.type
_entity.pdbx_description
1 polymer ?
#
loop_
_entity_poly.entity_id
_entity_poly.type
_entity_poly.pdbx_seq_one_letter_code
_entity_poly.pdbx_strand_id
1 'polypeptide(L)'
;MAPEVINNLSPTIKSDVYSYGILLCEILTEEFPYNGNIRDLSNRVCNGERPVLPRKGPASLCKLITDCWSQDPNKRPNFADIISSNIFDKSLIETISPPDCNSLWNEISQINGRIDKIPWKLFRDTVSSHMKISKDDEKILYSFFDIPKLNFVRWKKLESFIKMFGPLVPSGAGRNGTLDLMSKLWRAKWFWGEMDSDESSNYLKGKKAKAGTYLVRFSTRQYQYFISYIFSVNTKVEIKHVPITIKNRELIVEEIQKQIEGLKGLESPPPFRPARFNLNLVDPDKAIFYNDAISDSAKDEDIHIKMPWGANG
;
A
#
# COMPACT_ATOMS: atom_id res chain seq x y z
N MET A 1 -23.05 20.29 9.96
CA MET A 1 -22.60 21.43 10.81
C MET A 1 -22.42 20.95 12.24
N ALA A 2 -21.52 21.57 13.01
CA ALA A 2 -21.34 21.26 14.42
C ALA A 2 -22.51 21.77 15.28
N PRO A 3 -22.87 21.10 16.40
CA PRO A 3 -23.99 21.49 17.27
C PRO A 3 -23.95 22.96 17.71
N GLU A 4 -22.77 23.45 18.09
CA GLU A 4 -22.60 24.84 18.54
C GLU A 4 -22.91 25.85 17.42
N VAL A 5 -22.53 25.55 16.17
CA VAL A 5 -22.79 26.42 15.02
C VAL A 5 -24.27 26.37 14.63
N ILE A 6 -24.91 25.21 14.74
CA ILE A 6 -26.37 25.07 14.55
C ILE A 6 -27.13 25.93 15.57
N ASN A 7 -26.62 26.02 16.80
CA ASN A 7 -27.17 26.87 17.86
C ASN A 7 -26.74 28.35 17.74
N ASN A 8 -26.33 28.81 16.55
CA ASN A 8 -25.93 30.18 16.25
C ASN A 8 -24.70 30.70 17.01
N LEU A 9 -23.85 29.81 17.56
CA LEU A 9 -22.52 30.22 18.04
C LEU A 9 -21.57 30.38 16.86
N SER A 10 -20.60 31.28 17.01
CA SER A 10 -19.60 31.53 15.97
C SER A 10 -18.78 30.25 15.68
N PRO A 11 -18.50 29.93 14.41
CA PRO A 11 -17.59 28.86 14.04
C PRO A 11 -16.22 29.02 14.68
N THR A 12 -15.60 27.89 15.02
CA THR A 12 -14.27 27.80 15.61
C THR A 12 -13.48 26.67 14.95
N ILE A 13 -12.17 26.59 15.24
CA ILE A 13 -11.35 25.45 14.83
C ILE A 13 -11.97 24.11 15.31
N LYS A 14 -12.62 24.09 16.48
CA LYS A 14 -13.28 22.88 16.99
C LYS A 14 -14.54 22.52 16.21
N SER A 15 -15.27 23.49 15.64
CA SER A 15 -16.39 23.18 14.74
C SER A 15 -15.91 22.66 13.39
N ASP A 16 -14.72 23.07 12.94
CA ASP A 16 -14.09 22.51 11.75
C ASP A 16 -13.65 21.06 11.97
N VAL A 17 -13.07 20.75 13.15
CA VAL A 17 -12.74 19.37 13.55
C VAL A 17 -13.99 18.48 13.59
N TYR A 18 -15.13 19.01 14.04
CA TYR A 18 -16.40 18.27 13.98
C TYR A 18 -16.79 17.94 12.53
N SER A 19 -16.76 18.94 11.66
CA SER A 19 -17.14 18.78 10.25
C SER A 19 -16.18 17.83 9.53
N TYR A 20 -14.89 17.85 9.91
CA TYR A 20 -13.90 16.90 9.47
C TYR A 20 -14.22 15.46 9.89
N GLY A 21 -14.65 15.23 11.13
CA GLY A 21 -15.12 13.90 11.57
C GLY A 21 -16.30 13.37 10.76
N ILE A 22 -17.27 14.24 10.43
CA ILE A 22 -18.42 13.88 9.57
C ILE A 22 -17.96 13.54 8.15
N LEU A 23 -17.02 14.31 7.58
CA LEU A 23 -16.44 14.03 6.26
C LEU A 23 -15.70 12.69 6.24
N LEU A 24 -14.89 12.39 7.27
CA LEU A 24 -14.20 11.12 7.37
C LEU A 24 -15.17 9.93 7.46
N CYS A 25 -16.32 10.11 8.14
CA CYS A 25 -17.38 9.11 8.14
C CYS A 25 -17.94 8.87 6.73
N GLU A 26 -18.28 9.94 6.00
CA GLU A 26 -18.78 9.83 4.62
C GLU A 26 -17.79 9.10 3.70
N ILE A 27 -16.50 9.40 3.83
CA ILE A 27 -15.45 8.70 3.08
C ILE A 27 -15.37 7.22 3.46
N LEU A 28 -15.46 6.90 4.76
CA LEU A 28 -15.37 5.53 5.25
C LEU A 28 -16.58 4.68 4.83
N THR A 29 -17.78 5.26 4.81
CA THR A 29 -19.02 4.55 4.50
C THR A 29 -19.39 4.60 3.03
N GLU A 30 -18.81 5.53 2.26
CA GLU A 30 -19.22 5.88 0.89
C GLU A 30 -20.73 6.21 0.80
N GLU A 31 -21.29 6.72 1.90
CA GLU A 31 -22.71 7.02 2.08
C GLU A 31 -22.89 8.39 2.72
N PHE A 32 -24.01 9.06 2.46
CA PHE A 32 -24.32 10.30 3.16
C PHE A 32 -24.45 10.05 4.68
N PRO A 33 -23.80 10.85 5.55
CA PRO A 33 -23.72 10.59 6.99
C PRO A 33 -25.06 10.48 7.72
N TYR A 34 -26.09 11.15 7.20
CA TYR A 34 -27.45 11.14 7.76
C TYR A 34 -28.45 10.71 6.69
N ASN A 35 -28.46 9.41 6.39
CA ASN A 35 -29.43 8.81 5.48
C ASN A 35 -30.82 8.74 6.14
N GLY A 36 -31.84 9.35 5.52
CA GLY A 36 -33.24 9.27 5.97
C GLY A 36 -33.94 10.62 6.13
N ASN A 37 -34.81 10.72 7.13
CA ASN A 37 -35.64 11.92 7.35
C ASN A 37 -34.77 13.10 7.81
N ILE A 38 -34.58 14.08 6.93
CA ILE A 38 -33.85 15.32 7.22
C ILE A 38 -34.64 16.31 8.08
N ARG A 39 -35.95 16.09 8.28
CA ARG A 39 -36.77 16.89 9.19
C ARG A 39 -36.16 16.79 10.59
N ASP A 40 -36.02 17.94 11.24
CA ASP A 40 -35.45 18.09 12.58
C ASP A 40 -34.01 17.59 12.75
N LEU A 41 -33.27 17.31 11.66
CA LEU A 41 -31.89 16.82 11.74
C LEU A 41 -31.00 17.74 12.58
N SER A 42 -31.14 19.06 12.42
CA SER A 42 -30.44 20.04 13.25
C SER A 42 -30.67 19.84 14.75
N ASN A 43 -31.93 19.64 15.16
CA ASN A 43 -32.29 19.39 16.56
C ASN A 43 -31.73 18.05 17.05
N ARG A 44 -31.80 16.99 16.22
CA ARG A 44 -31.26 15.67 16.56
C ARG A 44 -29.74 15.69 16.74
N VAL A 45 -29.02 16.38 15.86
CA VAL A 45 -27.57 16.59 15.96
C VAL A 45 -27.21 17.36 17.23
N CYS A 46 -27.96 18.42 17.56
CA CYS A 46 -27.81 19.16 18.81
C CYS A 46 -28.05 18.30 20.05
N ASN A 47 -28.94 17.30 19.96
CA ASN A 47 -29.22 16.32 21.01
C ASN A 47 -28.28 15.10 21.02
N GLY A 48 -27.21 15.11 20.22
CA GLY A 48 -26.17 14.08 20.26
C GLY A 48 -26.32 12.97 19.23
N GLU A 49 -27.26 13.04 18.29
CA GLU A 49 -27.32 12.06 17.20
C GLU A 49 -26.05 12.10 16.36
N ARG A 50 -25.52 10.93 16.01
CA ARG A 50 -24.33 10.76 15.16
C ARG A 50 -24.56 9.66 14.10
N PRO A 51 -23.85 9.73 12.97
CA PRO A 51 -23.83 8.67 11.97
C PRO A 51 -23.40 7.32 12.56
N VAL A 52 -23.92 6.24 11.98
CA VAL A 52 -23.54 4.87 12.39
C VAL A 52 -22.27 4.47 11.65
N LEU A 53 -21.23 4.13 12.39
CA LEU A 53 -19.98 3.62 11.82
C LEU A 53 -20.08 2.11 11.49
N PRO A 54 -19.39 1.64 10.45
CA PRO A 54 -19.41 0.23 10.05
C PRO A 54 -18.74 -0.64 11.11
N ARG A 55 -19.39 -1.75 11.49
CA ARG A 55 -18.84 -2.70 12.48
C ARG A 55 -17.50 -3.31 12.10
N LYS A 56 -17.17 -3.34 10.80
CA LYS A 56 -15.92 -3.88 10.25
C LYS A 56 -14.93 -2.80 9.82
N GLY A 57 -15.18 -1.53 10.15
CA GLY A 57 -14.24 -0.44 9.86
C GLY A 57 -12.97 -0.51 10.70
N PRO A 58 -11.88 0.16 10.29
CA PRO A 58 -10.65 0.24 11.07
C PRO A 58 -10.91 0.90 12.43
N ALA A 59 -10.58 0.21 13.52
CA ALA A 59 -10.88 0.65 14.88
C ALA A 59 -10.23 2.01 15.19
N SER A 60 -9.01 2.22 14.72
CA SER A 60 -8.26 3.49 14.87
C SER A 60 -8.96 4.66 14.17
N LEU A 61 -9.42 4.48 12.93
CA LEU A 61 -10.15 5.51 12.20
C LEU A 61 -11.55 5.75 12.77
N CYS A 62 -12.26 4.70 13.14
CA CYS A 62 -13.56 4.82 13.82
C CYS A 62 -13.42 5.62 15.12
N LYS A 63 -12.36 5.36 15.89
CA LYS A 63 -12.04 6.12 17.10
C LYS A 63 -11.77 7.60 16.80
N LEU A 64 -10.93 7.90 15.81
CA LEU A 64 -10.67 9.28 15.39
C LEU A 64 -11.96 10.01 15.02
N ILE A 65 -12.80 9.40 14.18
CA ILE A 65 -14.09 9.96 13.77
C ILE A 65 -14.93 10.27 15.01
N THR A 66 -14.97 9.33 15.97
CA THR A 66 -15.73 9.52 17.21
C THR A 66 -15.21 10.64 18.11
N ASP A 67 -13.90 10.80 18.19
CA ASP A 67 -13.27 11.85 18.98
C ASP A 67 -13.49 13.22 18.29
N CYS A 68 -13.41 13.30 16.96
CA CYS A 68 -13.64 14.50 16.17
C CYS A 68 -15.06 15.06 16.29
N TRP A 69 -16.10 14.21 16.30
CA TRP A 69 -17.49 14.65 16.36
C TRP A 69 -18.11 14.65 17.77
N SER A 70 -17.27 14.66 18.82
CA SER A 70 -17.74 14.75 20.22
C SER A 70 -18.73 15.91 20.40
N GLN A 71 -19.78 15.67 21.21
CA GLN A 71 -20.73 16.72 21.57
C GLN A 71 -20.04 17.88 22.30
N ASP A 72 -19.07 17.57 23.15
CA ASP A 72 -18.22 18.55 23.83
C ASP A 72 -17.05 18.96 22.92
N PRO A 73 -16.97 20.24 22.49
CA PRO A 73 -15.88 20.74 21.65
C PRO A 73 -14.49 20.57 22.26
N ASN A 74 -14.37 20.56 23.59
CA ASN A 74 -13.07 20.45 24.28
C ASN A 74 -12.50 19.04 24.22
N LYS A 75 -13.35 18.02 24.05
CA LYS A 75 -12.92 16.62 23.89
C LYS A 75 -12.45 16.29 22.47
N ARG A 76 -12.73 17.16 21.51
CA ARG A 76 -12.29 16.98 20.13
C ARG A 76 -10.77 17.22 20.08
N PRO A 77 -9.99 16.42 19.32
CA PRO A 77 -8.57 16.68 19.13
C PRO A 77 -8.34 18.03 18.42
N ASN A 78 -7.12 18.53 18.41
CA ASN A 78 -6.72 19.57 17.45
C ASN A 78 -6.11 18.91 16.20
N PHE A 79 -6.03 19.64 15.08
CA PHE A 79 -5.47 19.07 13.84
C PHE A 79 -3.99 18.65 13.98
N ALA A 80 -3.21 19.33 14.82
CA ALA A 80 -1.82 18.95 15.08
C ALA A 80 -1.72 17.60 15.81
N ASP A 81 -2.61 17.31 16.75
CA ASP A 81 -2.72 16.01 17.42
C ASP A 81 -3.07 14.91 16.40
N ILE A 82 -4.05 15.19 15.52
CA ILE A 82 -4.47 14.25 14.48
C ILE A 82 -3.28 13.90 13.57
N ILE A 83 -2.55 14.90 13.09
CA ILE A 83 -1.38 14.71 12.21
C ILE A 83 -0.27 13.94 12.95
N SER A 84 0.01 14.29 14.21
CA SER A 84 1.11 13.69 14.98
C SER A 84 0.80 12.26 15.45
N SER A 85 -0.46 11.86 15.50
CA SER A 85 -0.89 10.54 16.01
C SER A 85 -0.64 9.36 15.05
N ASN A 86 -0.26 9.64 13.80
CA ASN A 86 -0.14 8.68 12.70
C ASN A 86 -1.38 7.77 12.53
N ILE A 87 -2.56 8.30 12.84
CA ILE A 87 -3.79 7.51 12.92
C ILE A 87 -4.26 6.96 11.57
N PHE A 88 -4.01 7.70 10.48
CA PHE A 88 -4.30 7.21 9.13
C PHE A 88 -3.43 6.03 8.75
N ASP A 89 -2.16 6.07 9.14
CA ASP A 89 -1.27 4.94 8.90
C ASP A 89 -1.68 3.69 9.70
N LYS A 90 -2.08 3.87 10.98
CA LYS A 90 -2.65 2.78 11.81
C LYS A 90 -3.93 2.20 11.18
N SER A 91 -4.80 3.06 10.66
CA SER A 91 -6.03 2.65 9.97
C SER A 91 -5.73 1.86 8.70
N LEU A 92 -4.72 2.26 7.93
CA LEU A 92 -4.31 1.53 6.73
C LEU A 92 -3.81 0.12 7.08
N ILE A 93 -3.03 -0.01 8.16
CA ILE A 93 -2.60 -1.33 8.66
C ILE A 93 -3.81 -2.18 9.01
N GLU A 94 -4.76 -1.66 9.79
CA GLU A 94 -5.97 -2.42 10.19
C GLU A 94 -6.84 -2.85 9.00
N THR A 95 -6.88 -2.06 7.93
CA THR A 95 -7.69 -2.35 6.73
C THR A 95 -7.04 -3.41 5.82
N ILE A 96 -5.72 -3.37 5.70
CA ILE A 96 -4.98 -4.10 4.65
C ILE A 96 -4.27 -5.33 5.24
N SER A 97 -3.91 -5.30 6.51
CA SER A 97 -3.18 -6.37 7.20
C SER A 97 -4.15 -7.44 7.73
N PRO A 98 -3.99 -8.71 7.33
CA PRO A 98 -4.65 -9.82 8.03
C PRO A 98 -4.28 -9.77 9.53
N PRO A 99 -5.17 -10.22 10.44
CA PRO A 99 -4.94 -10.18 11.89
C PRO A 99 -3.57 -10.73 12.32
N ASP A 100 -3.04 -11.70 11.56
CA ASP A 100 -1.79 -12.42 11.82
C ASP A 100 -0.52 -11.60 11.50
N CYS A 101 -0.63 -10.45 10.82
CA CYS A 101 0.51 -9.57 10.49
C CYS A 101 0.63 -8.34 11.41
N ASN A 102 -0.33 -8.09 12.29
CA ASN A 102 -0.39 -6.85 13.07
C ASN A 102 0.77 -6.71 14.06
N SER A 103 1.32 -7.80 14.60
CA SER A 103 2.40 -7.74 15.59
C SER A 103 3.68 -7.12 15.01
N LEU A 104 4.16 -7.63 13.87
CA LEU A 104 5.39 -7.16 13.23
C LEU A 104 5.27 -5.70 12.78
N TRP A 105 4.12 -5.31 12.22
CA TRP A 105 3.93 -3.94 11.75
C TRP A 105 3.72 -2.94 12.87
N ASN A 106 3.03 -3.34 13.93
CA ASN A 106 2.88 -2.49 15.12
C ASN A 106 4.23 -2.26 15.79
N GLU A 107 5.09 -3.28 15.87
CA GLU A 107 6.44 -3.14 16.41
C GLU A 107 7.28 -2.16 15.58
N ILE A 108 7.32 -2.35 14.26
CA ILE A 108 8.08 -1.45 13.36
C ILE A 108 7.55 -0.02 13.42
N SER A 109 6.23 0.15 13.45
CA SER A 109 5.56 1.45 13.55
C SER A 109 5.89 2.17 14.85
N GLN A 110 5.84 1.45 15.98
CA GLN A 110 6.16 2.00 17.30
C GLN A 110 7.61 2.45 17.39
N ILE A 111 8.54 1.71 16.78
CA ILE A 111 9.97 2.05 16.79
C ILE A 111 10.27 3.25 15.89
N ASN A 112 9.66 3.34 14.71
CA ASN A 112 10.03 4.33 13.71
C ASN A 112 9.27 5.67 13.83
N GLY A 113 8.11 5.70 14.50
CA GLY A 113 7.30 6.91 14.63
C GLY A 113 6.72 7.45 13.30
N ARG A 114 6.92 6.75 12.18
CA ARG A 114 6.34 6.97 10.84
C ARG A 114 6.14 5.62 10.15
N ILE A 115 5.02 5.43 9.46
CA ILE A 115 4.74 4.16 8.75
C ILE A 115 4.98 4.30 7.24
N ASP A 116 4.95 5.52 6.70
CA ASP A 116 5.13 5.77 5.27
C ASP A 116 6.52 5.33 4.75
N LYS A 117 7.55 5.39 5.61
CA LYS A 117 8.94 5.02 5.30
C LYS A 117 9.63 4.34 6.49
N ILE A 118 9.94 3.06 6.35
CA ILE A 118 10.64 2.28 7.36
C ILE A 118 12.10 2.10 6.92
N PRO A 119 13.12 2.52 7.70
CA PRO A 119 14.52 2.26 7.38
C PRO A 119 14.78 0.78 7.10
N TRP A 120 15.54 0.46 6.05
CA TRP A 120 15.78 -0.93 5.65
C TRP A 120 16.34 -1.79 6.78
N LYS A 121 17.33 -1.26 7.51
CA LYS A 121 17.97 -1.97 8.63
C LYS A 121 16.94 -2.38 9.68
N LEU A 122 16.08 -1.45 10.10
CA LEU A 122 15.00 -1.74 11.06
C LEU A 122 14.05 -2.81 10.52
N PHE A 123 13.54 -2.63 9.29
CA PHE A 123 12.64 -3.60 8.67
C PHE A 123 13.27 -5.00 8.61
N ARG A 124 14.50 -5.10 8.10
CA ARG A 124 15.24 -6.35 7.97
C ARG A 124 15.46 -7.01 9.33
N ASP A 125 15.95 -6.27 10.30
CA ASP A 125 16.31 -6.82 11.60
C ASP A 125 15.06 -7.33 12.33
N THR A 126 13.92 -6.62 12.22
CA THR A 126 12.63 -7.09 12.74
C THR A 126 12.13 -8.34 12.02
N VAL A 127 12.13 -8.37 10.68
CA VAL A 127 11.73 -9.56 9.91
C VAL A 127 12.62 -10.75 10.24
N SER A 128 13.94 -10.55 10.36
CA SER A 128 14.89 -11.60 10.71
C SER A 128 14.70 -12.13 12.13
N SER A 129 14.27 -11.28 13.06
CA SER A 129 14.01 -11.68 14.45
C SER A 129 12.73 -12.49 14.59
N HIS A 130 11.72 -12.19 13.77
CA HIS A 130 10.41 -12.86 13.81
C HIS A 130 10.31 -14.07 12.88
N MET A 131 11.18 -14.15 11.86
CA MET A 131 11.09 -15.12 10.79
C MET A 131 12.46 -15.70 10.47
N LYS A 132 12.50 -17.01 10.21
CA LYS A 132 13.70 -17.68 9.72
C LYS A 132 13.91 -17.35 8.24
N ILE A 133 14.43 -16.17 7.94
CA ILE A 133 14.79 -15.77 6.57
C ILE A 133 16.18 -16.26 6.20
N SER A 134 16.36 -16.74 4.98
CA SER A 134 17.69 -17.03 4.42
C SER A 134 18.34 -15.76 3.86
N LYS A 135 19.65 -15.82 3.58
CA LYS A 135 20.36 -14.72 2.91
C LYS A 135 19.82 -14.44 1.51
N ASP A 136 19.28 -15.43 0.82
CA ASP A 136 18.62 -15.22 -0.47
C ASP A 136 17.27 -14.53 -0.31
N ASP A 137 16.49 -14.86 0.73
CA ASP A 137 15.22 -14.17 1.01
C ASP A 137 15.47 -12.69 1.32
N GLU A 138 16.52 -12.40 2.11
CA GLU A 138 16.96 -11.03 2.39
C GLU A 138 17.29 -10.26 1.10
N LYS A 139 18.02 -10.87 0.16
CA LYS A 139 18.35 -10.27 -1.14
C LYS A 139 17.12 -10.04 -2.01
N ILE A 140 16.16 -10.97 -1.98
CA ILE A 140 14.90 -10.82 -2.71
C ILE A 140 14.11 -9.65 -2.14
N LEU A 141 13.95 -9.57 -0.82
CA LEU A 141 13.28 -8.45 -0.15
C LEU A 141 13.98 -7.12 -0.46
N TYR A 142 15.31 -7.07 -0.36
CA TYR A 142 16.12 -5.88 -0.68
C TYR A 142 15.90 -5.39 -2.12
N SER A 143 15.84 -6.34 -3.06
CA SER A 143 15.60 -6.05 -4.48
C SER A 143 14.16 -5.64 -4.75
N PHE A 144 13.20 -6.31 -4.10
CA PHE A 144 11.79 -6.04 -4.26
C PHE A 144 11.44 -4.64 -3.78
N PHE A 145 11.93 -4.24 -2.60
CA PHE A 145 11.63 -2.93 -2.01
C PHE A 145 12.43 -1.78 -2.62
N ASP A 146 13.17 -2.02 -3.71
CA ASP A 146 13.98 -1.00 -4.39
C ASP A 146 14.98 -0.30 -3.43
N ILE A 147 15.47 -1.03 -2.42
CA ILE A 147 16.33 -0.50 -1.37
C ILE A 147 17.63 0.12 -1.89
N PRO A 148 18.33 -0.42 -2.91
CA PRO A 148 19.51 0.27 -3.47
C PRO A 148 19.26 1.73 -3.88
N LYS A 149 18.02 2.08 -4.20
CA LYS A 149 17.62 3.44 -4.59
C LYS A 149 17.08 4.27 -3.42
N LEU A 150 16.46 3.62 -2.45
CA LEU A 150 15.65 4.29 -1.42
C LEU A 150 16.25 4.21 -0.03
N ASN A 151 16.87 3.10 0.33
CA ASN A 151 17.32 2.77 1.70
C ASN A 151 16.20 2.63 2.75
N PHE A 152 14.93 2.74 2.35
CA PHE A 152 13.76 2.55 3.19
C PHE A 152 12.67 1.79 2.43
N VAL A 153 11.89 1.01 3.18
CA VAL A 153 10.66 0.36 2.71
C VAL A 153 9.52 1.36 2.79
N ARG A 154 8.82 1.59 1.68
CA ARG A 154 7.60 2.42 1.66
C ARG A 154 6.37 1.58 1.90
N TRP A 155 5.37 2.14 2.61
CA TRP A 155 4.09 1.47 2.83
C TRP A 155 3.43 0.96 1.54
N LYS A 156 3.31 1.79 0.50
CA LYS A 156 2.71 1.37 -0.79
C LYS A 156 3.40 0.17 -1.44
N LYS A 157 4.72 0.07 -1.27
CA LYS A 157 5.50 -1.04 -1.80
C LYS A 157 5.28 -2.30 -0.97
N LEU A 158 5.14 -2.14 0.35
CA LEU A 158 4.77 -3.20 1.26
C LEU A 158 3.35 -3.71 1.05
N GLU A 159 2.38 -2.84 0.82
CA GLU A 159 1.03 -3.23 0.42
C GLU A 159 1.09 -4.10 -0.85
N SER A 160 1.85 -3.67 -1.85
CA SER A 160 2.06 -4.42 -3.09
C SER A 160 2.71 -5.80 -2.82
N PHE A 161 3.69 -5.87 -1.91
CA PHE A 161 4.27 -7.13 -1.44
C PHE A 161 3.21 -8.06 -0.86
N ILE A 162 2.36 -7.55 0.05
CA ILE A 162 1.36 -8.35 0.75
C ILE A 162 0.30 -8.87 -0.24
N LYS A 163 -0.17 -8.01 -1.15
CA LYS A 163 -1.12 -8.40 -2.19
C LYS A 163 -0.53 -9.47 -3.10
N MET A 164 0.76 -9.36 -3.45
CA MET A 164 1.42 -10.29 -4.35
C MET A 164 1.78 -11.61 -3.66
N PHE A 165 2.59 -11.59 -2.60
CA PHE A 165 3.16 -12.78 -1.94
C PHE A 165 2.50 -13.16 -0.63
N GLY A 166 1.98 -12.18 0.10
CA GLY A 166 1.14 -12.44 1.26
C GLY A 166 1.58 -11.76 2.53
N PRO A 167 0.80 -11.98 3.60
CA PRO A 167 1.21 -11.57 4.91
C PRO A 167 2.55 -12.24 5.25
N LEU A 168 3.52 -11.44 5.69
CA LEU A 168 4.75 -11.99 6.26
C LEU A 168 4.37 -12.72 7.56
N VAL A 169 4.30 -14.05 7.50
CA VAL A 169 3.99 -14.92 8.64
C VAL A 169 5.19 -15.81 8.98
N PRO A 170 5.51 -16.00 10.28
CA PRO A 170 6.60 -16.88 10.69
C PRO A 170 6.44 -18.31 10.17
N SER A 171 7.53 -18.90 9.67
CA SER A 171 7.54 -20.28 9.18
C SER A 171 7.30 -21.25 10.34
N GLY A 172 6.14 -21.91 10.33
CA GLY A 172 5.69 -22.86 11.36
C GLY A 172 4.22 -23.24 11.26
N ALA A 173 3.40 -22.43 10.59
CA ALA A 173 1.96 -22.65 10.40
C ALA A 173 1.59 -23.63 9.24
N GLY A 174 2.55 -24.31 8.63
CA GLY A 174 2.31 -25.24 7.51
C GLY A 174 3.26 -24.99 6.34
N ARG A 175 3.60 -26.06 5.61
CA ARG A 175 4.49 -26.03 4.45
C ARG A 175 3.85 -25.12 3.37
N ASN A 176 4.60 -24.11 2.89
CA ASN A 176 4.24 -23.07 1.89
C ASN A 176 3.84 -21.68 2.44
N GLY A 177 4.69 -21.07 3.28
CA GLY A 177 4.52 -19.67 3.73
C GLY A 177 4.90 -18.62 2.69
N THR A 178 4.60 -17.34 2.97
CA THR A 178 4.83 -16.19 2.06
C THR A 178 6.26 -16.06 1.53
N LEU A 179 7.27 -16.37 2.34
CA LEU A 179 8.68 -16.31 1.91
C LEU A 179 9.02 -17.41 0.89
N ASP A 180 8.45 -18.60 1.05
CA ASP A 180 8.62 -19.69 0.07
C ASP A 180 7.94 -19.32 -1.25
N LEU A 181 6.73 -18.76 -1.19
CA LEU A 181 6.02 -18.25 -2.36
C LEU A 181 6.84 -17.18 -3.09
N MET A 182 7.35 -16.21 -2.35
CA MET A 182 8.23 -15.15 -2.83
C MET A 182 9.45 -15.76 -3.54
N SER A 183 10.16 -16.68 -2.88
CA SER A 183 11.36 -17.32 -3.42
C SER A 183 11.08 -18.10 -4.70
N LYS A 184 10.01 -18.91 -4.72
CA LYS A 184 9.59 -19.68 -5.91
C LYS A 184 9.25 -18.77 -7.09
N LEU A 185 8.42 -17.73 -6.87
CA LEU A 185 8.08 -16.77 -7.93
C LEU A 185 9.30 -15.98 -8.39
N TRP A 186 10.14 -15.48 -7.50
CA TRP A 186 11.32 -14.68 -7.87
C TRP A 186 12.32 -15.46 -8.73
N ARG A 187 12.43 -16.77 -8.50
CA ARG A 187 13.29 -17.67 -9.28
C ARG A 187 12.66 -18.12 -10.59
N ALA A 188 11.34 -18.06 -10.72
CA ALA A 188 10.66 -18.41 -11.96
C ALA A 188 11.14 -17.49 -13.10
N LYS A 189 11.73 -18.11 -14.13
CA LYS A 189 12.25 -17.38 -15.30
C LYS A 189 11.16 -16.58 -16.00
N TRP A 190 9.91 -17.02 -15.89
CA TRP A 190 8.75 -16.37 -16.49
C TRP A 190 8.20 -15.18 -15.66
N PHE A 191 8.70 -14.92 -14.46
CA PHE A 191 8.16 -13.89 -13.56
C PHE A 191 8.98 -12.58 -13.60
N TRP A 192 8.28 -11.46 -13.79
CA TRP A 192 8.86 -10.12 -13.92
C TRP A 192 8.49 -9.16 -12.78
N GLY A 193 7.77 -9.62 -11.76
CA GLY A 193 7.39 -8.81 -10.62
C GLY A 193 6.35 -7.75 -10.96
N GLU A 194 6.37 -6.63 -10.24
CA GLU A 194 5.52 -5.48 -10.51
C GLU A 194 5.86 -4.87 -11.87
N MET A 195 4.84 -4.76 -12.72
CA MET A 195 4.89 -4.13 -14.04
C MET A 195 3.48 -3.86 -14.56
N ASP A 196 3.25 -2.70 -15.17
CA ASP A 196 1.97 -2.39 -15.82
C ASP A 196 1.89 -2.89 -17.28
N SER A 197 0.73 -2.70 -17.91
CA SER A 197 0.49 -3.12 -19.30
C SER A 197 1.37 -2.38 -20.30
N ASP A 198 1.67 -1.11 -20.04
CA ASP A 198 2.40 -0.25 -20.96
C ASP A 198 3.89 -0.56 -20.87
N GLU A 199 4.43 -0.70 -19.65
CA GLU A 199 5.80 -1.14 -19.39
C GLU A 199 6.07 -2.52 -20.00
N SER A 200 5.17 -3.48 -19.79
CA SER A 200 5.32 -4.82 -20.37
C SER A 200 5.23 -4.82 -21.90
N SER A 201 4.33 -4.01 -22.46
CA SER A 201 4.20 -3.84 -23.90
C SER A 201 5.47 -3.24 -24.52
N ASN A 202 5.99 -2.17 -23.91
CA ASN A 202 7.20 -1.50 -24.36
C ASN A 202 8.41 -2.43 -24.25
N TYR A 203 8.52 -3.21 -23.18
CA TYR A 203 9.59 -4.18 -22.99
C TYR A 203 9.60 -5.25 -24.08
N LEU A 204 8.44 -5.87 -24.34
CA LEU A 204 8.30 -6.92 -25.34
C LEU A 204 8.53 -6.39 -26.77
N LYS A 205 8.08 -5.17 -27.10
CA LYS A 205 8.37 -4.53 -28.40
C LYS A 205 9.85 -4.19 -28.57
N GLY A 206 10.47 -3.60 -27.55
CA GLY A 206 11.80 -3.00 -27.64
C GLY A 206 12.96 -3.99 -27.77
N LYS A 207 12.76 -5.27 -27.48
CA LYS A 207 13.83 -6.28 -27.45
C LYS A 207 13.91 -7.18 -28.69
N LYS A 208 13.20 -6.84 -29.78
CA LYS A 208 13.07 -7.71 -30.98
C LYS A 208 12.63 -9.14 -30.61
N ALA A 209 11.82 -9.26 -29.56
CA ALA A 209 11.32 -10.54 -29.10
C ALA A 209 10.38 -11.14 -30.16
N LYS A 210 10.44 -12.47 -30.33
CA LYS A 210 9.67 -13.18 -31.35
C LYS A 210 8.24 -13.41 -30.87
N ALA A 211 7.34 -13.70 -31.81
CA ALA A 211 6.01 -14.22 -31.49
C ALA A 211 6.14 -15.39 -30.49
N GLY A 212 5.24 -15.44 -29.51
CA GLY A 212 5.28 -16.41 -28.42
C GLY A 212 6.21 -16.06 -27.26
N THR A 213 6.96 -14.97 -27.31
CA THR A 213 7.67 -14.48 -26.11
C THR A 213 6.67 -13.97 -25.08
N TYR A 214 6.80 -14.40 -23.82
CA TYR A 214 5.85 -14.06 -22.75
C TYR A 214 6.51 -13.74 -21.41
N LEU A 215 5.87 -12.89 -20.62
CA LEU A 215 6.23 -12.66 -19.22
C LEU A 215 4.99 -12.65 -18.34
N VAL A 216 5.16 -13.02 -17.08
CA VAL A 216 4.15 -12.88 -16.04
C VAL A 216 4.50 -11.66 -15.19
N ARG A 217 3.53 -10.78 -15.01
CA ARG A 217 3.64 -9.57 -14.20
C ARG A 217 2.53 -9.47 -13.18
N PHE A 218 2.78 -8.73 -12.11
CA PHE A 218 1.76 -8.32 -11.15
C PHE A 218 1.38 -6.86 -11.41
N SER A 219 0.09 -6.61 -11.65
CA SER A 219 -0.47 -5.27 -11.83
C SER A 219 -0.80 -4.68 -10.46
N THR A 220 -0.11 -3.63 -10.05
CA THR A 220 -0.42 -2.90 -8.80
C THR A 220 -1.69 -2.07 -8.90
N ARG A 221 -2.14 -1.72 -10.12
CA ARG A 221 -3.43 -1.02 -10.33
C ARG A 221 -4.64 -1.93 -10.15
N GLN A 222 -4.51 -3.20 -10.51
CA GLN A 222 -5.61 -4.18 -10.48
C GLN A 222 -5.42 -5.25 -9.41
N TYR A 223 -4.29 -5.23 -8.69
CA TYR A 223 -3.86 -6.24 -7.72
C TYR A 223 -3.99 -7.68 -8.21
N GLN A 224 -3.58 -7.91 -9.46
CA GLN A 224 -3.74 -9.21 -10.13
C GLN A 224 -2.56 -9.54 -11.04
N TYR A 225 -2.28 -10.84 -11.20
CA TYR A 225 -1.28 -11.35 -12.13
C TYR A 225 -1.79 -11.40 -13.57
N PHE A 226 -0.90 -11.11 -14.52
CA PHE A 226 -1.18 -11.14 -15.95
C PHE A 226 -0.07 -11.87 -16.71
N ILE A 227 -0.46 -12.67 -17.70
CA ILE A 227 0.44 -13.15 -18.75
C ILE A 227 0.42 -12.10 -19.87
N SER A 228 1.58 -11.51 -20.16
CA SER A 228 1.76 -10.58 -21.28
C SER A 228 2.63 -11.22 -22.33
N TYR A 229 2.16 -11.29 -23.57
CA TYR A 229 2.86 -12.03 -24.62
C TYR A 229 2.66 -11.45 -26.01
N ILE A 230 3.63 -11.76 -26.88
CA ILE A 230 3.63 -11.35 -28.28
C ILE A 230 2.80 -12.35 -29.08
N PHE A 231 1.71 -11.89 -29.68
CA PHE A 231 0.83 -12.66 -30.54
C PHE A 231 0.98 -12.18 -31.98
N SER A 232 1.11 -13.11 -32.93
CA SER A 232 1.27 -12.79 -34.34
C SER A 232 0.22 -13.54 -35.16
N VAL A 233 -0.59 -12.79 -35.92
CA VAL A 233 -1.55 -13.35 -36.89
C VAL A 233 -1.46 -12.54 -38.18
N ASN A 234 -1.36 -13.23 -39.32
CA ASN A 234 -1.32 -12.63 -40.65
C ASN A 234 -0.33 -11.45 -40.76
N THR A 235 0.90 -11.62 -40.25
CA THR A 235 1.99 -10.62 -40.20
C THR A 235 1.79 -9.44 -39.24
N LYS A 236 0.61 -9.29 -38.61
CA LYS A 236 0.38 -8.28 -37.58
C LYS A 236 0.84 -8.80 -36.23
N VAL A 237 1.76 -8.06 -35.60
CA VAL A 237 2.25 -8.35 -34.25
C VAL A 237 1.50 -7.48 -33.25
N GLU A 238 0.86 -8.13 -32.29
CA GLU A 238 0.13 -7.50 -31.19
C GLU A 238 0.62 -8.05 -29.85
N ILE A 239 0.42 -7.27 -28.78
CA ILE A 239 0.69 -7.73 -27.42
C ILE A 239 -0.64 -7.98 -26.75
N LYS A 240 -0.80 -9.19 -26.21
CA LYS A 240 -1.97 -9.59 -25.45
C LYS A 240 -1.64 -9.64 -23.97
N HIS A 241 -2.60 -9.24 -23.14
CA HIS A 241 -2.54 -9.32 -21.69
C HIS A 241 -3.71 -10.16 -21.20
N VAL A 242 -3.41 -11.31 -20.59
CA VAL A 242 -4.42 -12.25 -20.10
C VAL A 242 -4.37 -12.28 -18.58
N PRO A 243 -5.49 -11.98 -17.88
CA PRO A 243 -5.55 -12.09 -16.43
C PRO A 243 -5.38 -13.54 -16.01
N ILE A 244 -4.64 -13.77 -14.92
CA ILE A 244 -4.46 -15.09 -14.32
C ILE A 244 -5.49 -15.25 -13.20
N THR A 245 -6.17 -16.40 -13.19
CA THR A 245 -7.04 -16.80 -12.09
C THR A 245 -6.25 -17.65 -11.10
N ILE A 246 -6.17 -17.24 -9.84
CA ILE A 246 -5.55 -18.04 -8.77
C ILE A 246 -6.65 -18.54 -7.84
N LYS A 247 -6.76 -19.87 -7.69
CA LYS A 247 -7.72 -20.52 -6.80
C LYS A 247 -7.07 -20.91 -5.47
N ASN A 248 -5.90 -21.53 -5.55
CA ASN A 248 -5.09 -21.86 -4.38
C ASN A 248 -3.74 -21.13 -4.45
N ARG A 249 -3.54 -20.19 -3.52
CA ARG A 249 -2.33 -19.40 -3.46
C ARG A 249 -1.08 -20.20 -3.11
N GLU A 250 -1.21 -21.29 -2.35
CA GLU A 250 -0.08 -22.16 -2.03
C GLU A 250 0.49 -22.85 -3.28
N LEU A 251 -0.34 -22.99 -4.32
CA LEU A 251 -0.01 -23.60 -5.60
C LEU A 251 0.11 -22.54 -6.72
N ILE A 252 0.42 -21.29 -6.37
CA ILE A 252 0.38 -20.18 -7.34
C ILE A 252 1.28 -20.44 -8.56
N VAL A 253 2.46 -21.04 -8.32
CA VAL A 253 3.45 -21.26 -9.37
C VAL A 253 2.95 -22.33 -10.33
N GLU A 254 2.39 -23.40 -9.79
CA GLU A 254 1.78 -24.50 -10.54
C GLU A 254 0.53 -24.03 -11.31
N GLU A 255 -0.32 -23.21 -10.69
CA GLU A 255 -1.52 -22.66 -11.33
C GLU A 255 -1.20 -21.67 -12.44
N ILE A 256 -0.18 -20.81 -12.25
CA ILE A 256 0.32 -19.92 -13.30
C ILE A 256 0.92 -20.74 -14.44
N GLN A 257 1.77 -21.71 -14.13
CA GLN A 257 2.41 -22.58 -15.11
C GLN A 257 1.39 -23.32 -15.97
N LYS A 258 0.34 -23.87 -15.36
CA LYS A 258 -0.77 -24.52 -16.07
C LYS A 258 -1.51 -23.56 -17.02
N GLN A 259 -1.70 -22.31 -16.61
CA GLN A 259 -2.35 -21.29 -17.46
C GLN A 259 -1.45 -20.84 -18.61
N ILE A 260 -0.13 -20.76 -18.40
CA ILE A 260 0.84 -20.54 -19.48
C ILE A 260 0.76 -21.67 -20.51
N GLU A 261 0.78 -22.92 -20.06
CA GLU A 261 0.72 -24.11 -20.94
C GLU A 261 -0.62 -24.23 -21.68
N GLY A 262 -1.70 -23.72 -21.09
CA GLY A 262 -3.02 -23.66 -21.73
C GLY A 262 -3.12 -22.62 -22.87
N LEU A 263 -2.21 -21.64 -22.93
CA LEU A 263 -2.21 -20.62 -23.97
C LEU A 263 -1.41 -21.08 -25.20
N LYS A 264 -2.11 -21.25 -26.32
CA LYS A 264 -1.48 -21.61 -27.60
C LYS A 264 -0.55 -20.51 -28.10
N GLY A 265 0.62 -20.92 -28.60
CA GLY A 265 1.58 -20.04 -29.25
C GLY A 265 2.53 -19.32 -28.29
N LEU A 266 2.57 -19.68 -27.01
CA LEU A 266 3.65 -19.27 -26.11
C LEU A 266 4.85 -20.19 -26.31
N GLU A 267 6.05 -19.61 -26.41
CA GLU A 267 7.28 -20.35 -26.70
C GLU A 267 8.27 -20.23 -25.55
N SER A 268 8.60 -19.01 -25.14
CA SER A 268 9.66 -18.80 -24.15
C SER A 268 9.52 -17.49 -23.39
N PRO A 269 10.04 -17.43 -22.16
CA PRO A 269 10.20 -16.16 -21.46
C PRO A 269 11.32 -15.32 -22.07
N PRO A 270 11.30 -13.97 -21.90
CA PRO A 270 12.36 -13.12 -22.41
C PRO A 270 13.76 -13.57 -21.93
N PRO A 271 14.79 -13.49 -22.80
CA PRO A 271 16.11 -14.04 -22.53
C PRO A 271 16.86 -13.30 -21.40
N PHE A 272 16.52 -12.03 -21.18
CA PHE A 272 17.15 -11.20 -20.15
C PHE A 272 16.09 -10.72 -19.17
N ARG A 273 16.34 -10.93 -17.88
CA ARG A 273 15.56 -10.33 -16.79
C ARG A 273 16.23 -9.03 -16.32
N PRO A 274 15.45 -8.08 -15.77
CA PRO A 274 16.02 -6.89 -15.12
C PRO A 274 17.03 -7.25 -14.03
N ALA A 275 18.03 -6.38 -13.82
CA ALA A 275 19.13 -6.62 -12.87
C ALA A 275 18.66 -6.93 -11.43
N ARG A 276 17.49 -6.42 -11.02
CA ARG A 276 16.87 -6.71 -9.70
C ARG A 276 16.58 -8.20 -9.44
N PHE A 277 16.57 -9.03 -10.49
CA PHE A 277 16.40 -10.48 -10.36
C PHE A 277 17.74 -11.24 -10.26
N ASN A 278 18.87 -10.56 -10.40
CA ASN A 278 20.19 -11.16 -10.25
C ASN A 278 20.70 -10.97 -8.82
N LEU A 279 20.44 -11.95 -7.96
CA LEU A 279 20.80 -11.93 -6.53
C LEU A 279 22.32 -11.89 -6.27
N ASN A 280 23.16 -12.17 -7.27
CA ASN A 280 24.61 -12.04 -7.15
C ASN A 280 25.07 -10.57 -7.21
N LEU A 281 24.24 -9.68 -7.76
CA LEU A 281 24.50 -8.23 -7.80
C LEU A 281 23.91 -7.50 -6.60
N VAL A 282 23.32 -8.24 -5.65
CA VAL A 282 22.55 -7.70 -4.53
C VAL A 282 23.28 -7.96 -3.22
N ASP A 283 23.56 -6.88 -2.50
CA ASP A 283 24.24 -6.90 -1.21
C ASP A 283 23.39 -6.14 -0.17
N PRO A 284 22.57 -6.85 0.62
CA PRO A 284 21.68 -6.25 1.61
C PRO A 284 22.42 -5.57 2.77
N ASP A 285 23.69 -5.89 2.98
CA ASP A 285 24.53 -5.35 4.05
C ASP A 285 25.22 -4.03 3.64
N LYS A 286 25.21 -3.69 2.34
CA LYS A 286 25.70 -2.40 1.80
C LYS A 286 24.69 -1.26 1.81
N ALA A 287 23.58 -1.41 2.53
CA ALA A 287 22.62 -0.33 2.73
C ALA A 287 23.36 0.93 3.21
N ILE A 288 23.39 1.97 2.37
CA ILE A 288 24.15 3.20 2.64
C ILE A 288 23.64 3.76 3.96
N PHE A 289 24.51 3.92 4.96
CA PHE A 289 24.15 4.54 6.22
C PHE A 289 23.71 5.99 5.94
N TYR A 290 22.40 6.26 6.00
CA TYR A 290 21.92 7.60 6.32
C TYR A 290 22.03 7.71 7.83
N ASN A 291 23.21 8.10 8.30
CA ASN A 291 23.27 8.88 9.53
C ASN A 291 22.77 10.30 9.18
N ASP A 292 22.13 10.94 10.16
CA ASP A 292 21.46 12.25 10.16
C ASP A 292 19.95 12.17 9.83
N ALA A 293 18.98 12.44 10.72
CA ALA A 293 19.01 13.19 11.97
C ALA A 293 17.90 12.70 12.93
N ILE A 294 18.33 12.15 14.08
CA ILE A 294 17.61 12.30 15.35
C ILE A 294 18.49 13.21 16.21
N SER A 295 18.54 14.49 15.84
CA SER A 295 18.81 15.65 16.71
C SER A 295 18.87 16.92 15.85
N ASP A 296 18.11 17.93 16.28
CA ASP A 296 18.25 19.35 15.92
C ASP A 296 17.87 19.83 14.51
N SER A 297 16.59 20.17 14.34
CA SER A 297 16.21 21.55 13.99
C SER A 297 14.71 21.77 14.18
N ALA A 298 14.32 21.98 15.43
CA ALA A 298 13.43 23.11 15.69
C ALA A 298 14.18 24.36 15.21
N LYS A 299 13.75 24.93 14.07
CA LYS A 299 13.86 26.35 13.73
C LYS A 299 13.15 26.59 12.40
N ASP A 300 12.15 27.46 12.51
CA ASP A 300 11.56 28.32 11.49
C ASP A 300 12.24 28.30 10.11
N GLU A 301 11.47 27.93 9.10
CA GLU A 301 11.50 28.66 7.83
C GLU A 301 10.06 28.94 7.37
N ASP A 302 9.67 30.20 7.53
CA ASP A 302 8.52 30.84 6.92
C ASP A 302 8.48 30.58 5.41
N ILE A 303 7.54 29.73 4.97
CA ILE A 303 7.16 29.69 3.56
C ILE A 303 6.10 30.76 3.35
N HIS A 304 6.56 31.97 3.02
CA HIS A 304 5.72 32.99 2.38
C HIS A 304 5.18 32.45 1.04
N ILE A 305 3.93 32.00 1.06
CA ILE A 305 3.16 31.73 -0.16
C ILE A 305 2.80 33.09 -0.79
N LYS A 306 3.57 33.51 -1.80
CA LYS A 306 3.11 34.55 -2.74
C LYS A 306 2.04 33.93 -3.65
N MET A 307 0.78 34.29 -3.42
CA MET A 307 -0.32 33.99 -4.35
C MET A 307 -0.19 34.87 -5.62
N PRO A 308 -0.41 34.32 -6.83
CA PRO A 308 -0.39 35.10 -8.05
C PRO A 308 -1.80 35.61 -8.36
N TRP A 309 -2.09 36.85 -7.97
CA TRP A 309 -3.12 37.64 -8.64
C TRP A 309 -2.45 38.88 -9.19
N GLY A 310 -2.16 38.86 -10.50
CA GLY A 310 -1.80 40.05 -11.24
C GLY A 310 -3.04 40.90 -11.46
N ALA A 311 -3.09 42.05 -10.80
CA ALA A 311 -3.86 43.19 -11.26
C ALA A 311 -3.01 43.92 -12.32
N ASN A 312 -3.53 44.01 -13.54
CA ASN A 312 -3.15 45.03 -14.51
C ASN A 312 -4.43 45.39 -15.27
N GLY A 313 -4.87 46.64 -15.10
CA GLY A 313 -6.07 47.21 -15.70
C GLY A 313 -6.76 48.16 -14.74
#